data_AF-X1GWW0-F1
#
_entry.id   AF-X1GWW0-F1
#
_cell.length_a   1.000
_cell.length_b   1.000
_cell.length_c   1.000
_cell.angle_alpha   90.00
_cell.angle_beta   90.00
_cell.angle_gamma   90.00
#
_symmetry.space_group_name_H-M   'P 1'
#
loop_
_entity.id
_entity.type
_entity.pdbx_description
1 polymer ?
#
loop_
_entity_poly.entity_id
_entity_poly.type
_entity_poly.pdbx_seq_one_letter_code
_entity_poly.pdbx_strand_id
1 'polypeptide(L)'
;MDLIRARFGRIRKGNETIRDFAIISVTNLNLSPATIYPFIQKVEEIIYAKPFQITDKEFYGTINLFSPIYFELTGYNFELNF
;
A
#
# COMPACT_ATOMS: atom_id res chain seq x y z
N MET A 1 10.56 -5.11 13.82
CA MET A 1 11.31 -4.92 12.55
C MET A 1 10.28 -4.83 11.46
N ASP A 2 10.24 -3.74 10.68
CA ASP A 2 9.28 -3.63 9.57
C ASP A 2 9.67 -4.60 8.44
N LEU A 3 8.66 -5.08 7.71
CA LEU A 3 8.82 -6.06 6.62
C LEU A 3 9.79 -5.56 5.53
N ILE A 4 9.77 -4.25 5.24
CA ILE A 4 10.64 -3.65 4.21
C ILE A 4 12.11 -3.67 4.66
N ARG A 5 12.41 -3.28 5.91
CA ARG A 5 13.78 -3.40 6.44
C ARG A 5 14.27 -4.84 6.52
N ALA A 6 13.42 -5.76 6.96
CA ALA A 6 13.80 -7.17 7.08
C ALA A 6 14.10 -7.80 5.72
N ARG A 7 13.33 -7.46 4.68
CA ARG A 7 13.46 -8.05 3.35
C ARG A 7 14.48 -7.34 2.45
N PHE A 8 14.66 -6.03 2.61
CA PHE A 8 15.43 -5.20 1.68
C PHE A 8 16.50 -4.33 2.34
N GLY A 9 16.66 -4.39 3.67
CA GLY A 9 17.61 -3.54 4.40
C GLY A 9 17.27 -2.04 4.35
N ARG A 10 16.09 -1.69 3.82
CA ARG A 10 15.67 -0.30 3.62
C ARG A 10 15.01 0.26 4.88
N ILE A 11 15.41 1.47 5.26
CA ILE A 11 14.87 2.19 6.43
C ILE A 11 14.31 3.52 5.95
N ARG A 12 13.07 3.86 6.35
CA ARG A 12 12.47 5.17 6.05
C ARG A 12 13.25 6.27 6.75
N LYS A 13 13.70 7.28 6.01
CA LYS A 13 14.34 8.46 6.59
C LYS A 13 13.29 9.32 7.31
N GLY A 14 13.70 10.05 8.35
CA GLY A 14 12.77 10.86 9.14
C GLY A 14 12.03 11.95 8.35
N ASN A 15 12.58 12.36 7.21
CA ASN A 15 12.03 13.36 6.30
C ASN A 15 11.26 12.76 5.10
N GLU A 16 11.18 11.45 4.94
CA GLU A 16 10.42 10.81 3.86
C GLU A 16 8.94 10.66 4.24
N THR A 17 8.05 11.04 3.34
CA THR A 17 6.61 10.73 3.48
C THR A 17 6.36 9.23 3.25
N ILE A 18 5.14 8.76 3.59
CA ILE A 18 4.76 7.37 3.30
C ILE A 18 4.73 7.14 1.79
N ARG A 19 4.21 8.09 1.01
CA ARG A 19 4.27 8.05 -0.46
C ARG A 19 5.69 7.97 -1.00
N ASP A 20 6.61 8.83 -0.55
CA ASP A 20 8.00 8.80 -1.06
C ASP A 20 8.65 7.44 -0.81
N PHE A 21 8.45 6.91 0.40
CA PHE A 21 8.95 5.61 0.78
C PHE A 21 8.36 4.49 -0.08
N ALA A 22 7.05 4.54 -0.33
CA ALA A 22 6.34 3.53 -1.12
C ALA A 22 6.68 3.62 -2.62
N ILE A 23 6.75 4.81 -3.21
CA ILE A 23 7.11 5.03 -4.64
C ILE A 23 8.48 4.46 -4.95
N ILE A 24 9.50 4.81 -4.16
CA ILE A 24 10.86 4.31 -4.41
C ILE A 24 10.88 2.78 -4.24
N SER A 25 10.07 2.23 -3.35
CA SER A 25 9.97 0.78 -3.16
C SER A 25 9.33 0.10 -4.37
N VAL A 26 8.29 0.69 -4.98
CA VAL A 26 7.69 0.20 -6.23
C VAL A 26 8.72 0.16 -7.35
N THR A 27 9.47 1.25 -7.54
CA THR A 27 10.51 1.33 -8.57
C THR A 27 11.62 0.31 -8.34
N ASN A 28 12.16 0.23 -7.12
CA ASN A 28 13.28 -0.67 -6.82
C ASN A 28 12.89 -2.15 -6.91
N LEU A 29 11.61 -2.47 -6.72
CA LEU A 29 11.09 -3.83 -6.78
C LEU A 29 10.51 -4.19 -8.15
N ASN A 30 10.63 -3.29 -9.13
CA ASN A 30 10.09 -3.46 -10.49
C ASN A 30 8.59 -3.82 -10.48
N LEU A 31 7.83 -3.27 -9.53
CA LEU A 31 6.40 -3.46 -9.40
C LEU A 31 5.68 -2.50 -10.35
N SER A 32 4.48 -2.87 -10.80
CA SER A 32 3.66 -2.04 -11.69
C SER A 32 3.22 -0.75 -10.98
N PRO A 33 3.72 0.44 -11.41
CA PRO A 33 3.28 1.70 -10.80
C PRO A 33 1.79 1.95 -10.99
N ALA A 34 1.24 1.53 -12.14
CA ALA A 34 -0.18 1.65 -12.46
C ALA A 34 -1.06 0.87 -11.49
N THR A 35 -0.60 -0.26 -10.97
CA THR A 35 -1.33 -1.07 -9.99
C THR A 35 -1.16 -0.52 -8.57
N ILE A 36 0.06 -0.11 -8.19
CA ILE A 36 0.38 0.21 -6.79
C ILE A 36 0.05 1.66 -6.41
N TYR A 37 0.23 2.64 -7.31
CA TYR A 37 0.06 4.05 -6.96
C TYR A 37 -1.37 4.42 -6.55
N PRO A 38 -2.44 3.92 -7.22
CA PRO A 38 -3.80 4.18 -6.76
C PRO A 38 -4.06 3.68 -5.34
N PHE A 39 -3.49 2.53 -4.96
CA PHE A 39 -3.59 1.99 -3.61
C PHE A 39 -2.87 2.88 -2.58
N ILE A 40 -1.64 3.30 -2.85
CA ILE A 40 -0.88 4.21 -1.96
C ILE A 40 -1.65 5.52 -1.77
N GLN A 41 -2.16 6.10 -2.86
CA GLN A 41 -2.93 7.34 -2.80
C GLN A 41 -4.17 7.18 -1.94
N LYS A 42 -4.90 6.06 -2.09
CA LYS A 42 -6.10 5.80 -1.29
C LYS A 42 -5.79 5.67 0.20
N VAL A 43 -4.69 4.99 0.55
CA VAL A 43 -4.21 4.90 1.93
C VAL A 43 -3.89 6.28 2.48
N GLU A 44 -3.17 7.12 1.72
CA GLU A 44 -2.86 8.49 2.14
C GLU A 44 -4.09 9.36 2.34
N GLU A 45 -5.06 9.30 1.41
CA GLU A 45 -6.32 10.01 1.55
C GLU A 45 -7.02 9.65 2.87
N ILE A 46 -7.02 8.37 3.25
CA ILE A 46 -7.66 7.88 4.48
C ILE A 46 -6.90 8.34 5.73
N ILE A 47 -5.58 8.14 5.80
CA ILE A 47 -4.80 8.45 7.01
C ILE A 47 -4.67 9.96 7.27
N TYR A 48 -4.80 10.78 6.23
CA TYR A 48 -4.73 12.24 6.34
C TYR A 48 -6.11 12.91 6.33
N ALA A 49 -7.21 12.15 6.17
CA ALA A 49 -8.57 12.67 6.25
C ALA A 49 -8.88 13.32 7.61
N LYS A 50 -9.69 14.38 7.60
CA LYS A 50 -10.21 15.04 8.80
C LYS A 50 -11.74 15.24 8.70
N PRO A 51 -12.54 14.68 9.63
CA PRO A 51 -12.14 13.77 10.70
C PRO A 51 -11.61 12.44 10.13
N PHE A 52 -10.73 11.77 10.87
CA PHE A 52 -10.32 10.41 10.54
C PHE A 52 -11.52 9.50 10.76
N GLN A 53 -12.16 9.08 9.67
CA GLN A 53 -13.30 8.17 9.68
C GLN A 53 -13.09 7.17 8.54
N ILE A 54 -13.03 5.89 8.89
CA ILE A 54 -13.00 4.81 7.91
C ILE A 54 -14.42 4.29 7.79
N THR A 55 -15.03 4.52 6.63
CA THR A 55 -16.33 3.95 6.27
C THR A 55 -16.18 2.58 5.61
N ASP A 56 -17.22 1.77 5.63
CA ASP A 56 -17.26 0.49 4.90
C ASP A 56 -16.89 0.68 3.43
N LYS A 57 -17.37 1.77 2.81
CA LYS A 57 -17.04 2.11 1.41
C LYS A 57 -15.54 2.30 1.20
N GLU A 58 -14.86 2.98 2.11
CA GLU A 58 -13.40 3.19 2.01
C GLU A 58 -12.65 1.89 2.27
N PHE A 59 -13.11 1.09 3.23
CA PHE A 59 -12.54 -0.21 3.51
C PHE A 59 -12.64 -1.14 2.30
N TYR A 60 -13.84 -1.40 1.78
CA TYR A 60 -14.04 -2.27 0.61
C TYR A 60 -13.37 -1.70 -0.65
N GLY A 61 -13.39 -0.38 -0.84
CA GLY A 61 -12.66 0.27 -1.95
C GLY A 61 -11.15 0.04 -1.86
N THR A 62 -10.59 0.07 -0.65
CA THR A 62 -9.17 -0.21 -0.41
C THR A 62 -8.85 -1.70 -0.63
N ILE A 63 -9.73 -2.61 -0.22
CA ILE A 63 -9.59 -4.05 -0.50
C ILE A 63 -9.60 -4.34 -2.00
N ASN A 64 -10.48 -3.69 -2.76
CA ASN A 64 -10.52 -3.85 -4.23
C ASN A 64 -9.23 -3.38 -4.92
N LEU A 65 -8.60 -2.33 -4.40
CA LEU A 65 -7.29 -1.86 -4.89
C LEU A 65 -6.15 -2.79 -4.45
N PHE A 66 -6.27 -3.42 -3.28
CA PHE A 66 -5.26 -4.34 -2.75
C PHE A 66 -5.27 -5.71 -3.42
N SER A 67 -6.46 -6.24 -3.74
CA SER A 67 -6.62 -7.58 -4.32
C SER A 67 -5.73 -7.87 -5.54
N PRO A 68 -5.67 -7.02 -6.58
CA PRO A 68 -4.78 -7.26 -7.72
C PRO A 68 -3.30 -7.21 -7.33
N ILE A 69 -2.92 -6.35 -6.38
CA ILE A 69 -1.54 -6.27 -5.85
C ILE A 69 -1.17 -7.59 -5.15
N TYR A 70 -2.08 -8.11 -4.33
CA TYR A 70 -1.88 -9.39 -3.64
C TYR A 70 -1.70 -10.55 -4.62
N PHE A 71 -2.53 -10.59 -5.67
CA PHE A 71 -2.40 -11.59 -6.72
C PHE A 71 -1.07 -11.48 -7.47
N GLU A 72 -0.66 -10.27 -7.89
CA GLU A 72 0.64 -10.04 -8.55
C GLU A 72 1.83 -10.52 -7.68
N LEU A 73 1.73 -10.36 -6.35
CA LEU A 73 2.80 -10.71 -5.43
C LEU A 73 2.84 -12.19 -5.04
N THR A 74 1.69 -12.87 -5.02
CA THR A 74 1.57 -14.20 -4.41
C THR A 74 1.10 -15.28 -5.38
N GLY A 75 0.44 -14.91 -6.47
CA GLY A 75 -0.25 -15.82 -7.38
C GLY A 75 -1.60 -16.34 -6.86
N TYR A 76 -2.06 -15.88 -5.70
CA TYR A 76 -3.33 -16.29 -5.09
C TYR A 76 -4.33 -15.14 -5.07
N ASN A 77 -5.62 -15.46 -5.23
CA ASN A 77 -6.68 -14.47 -5.07
C ASN A 77 -6.77 -14.06 -3.60
N PHE A 78 -6.94 -12.76 -3.36
CA PHE A 78 -7.18 -12.27 -2.02
C PHE A 78 -8.61 -12.61 -1.58
N GLU A 79 -8.73 -13.34 -0.48
CA GLU A 79 -10.02 -13.66 0.16
C GLU A 79 -10.10 -12.95 1.52
N LEU A 80 -11.14 -12.14 1.67
CA LEU A 80 -11.42 -11.47 2.93
C LEU A 80 -12.32 -12.38 3.79
N ASN A 81 -11.73 -12.99 4.81
CA ASN A 81 -12.44 -13.83 5.78
C ASN A 81 -12.74 -13.04 7.07
N PHE A 82 -13.98 -13.11 7.55
CA PHE A 82 -14.44 -12.48 8.79
C PHE A 82 -14.71 -13.52 9.86
#